data_AF-A0A6P0IGS2-F1
#
_entry.id   AF-A0A6P0IGS2-F1
#
_cell.length_a   1.000
_cell.length_b   1.000
_cell.length_c   1.000
_cell.angle_alpha   90.00
_cell.angle_beta   90.00
_cell.angle_gamma   90.00
#
_symmetry.space_group_name_H-M   'P 1'
#
loop_
_entity.id
_entity.type
_entity.pdbx_description
1 polymer ?
#
loop_
_entity_poly.entity_id
_entity_poly.type
_entity_poly.pdbx_seq_one_letter_code
_entity_poly.pdbx_strand_id
1 'polypeptide(L)'
;AKGEQPNNLKHSNLKHSNLELSTLSTWALITDILSDPQARAQGFGVDSVLNLPFPAAVKTGTSSNFRDTWTVGFTKNYTVATWVGNFNGEPMEQVSGVIGAAPLWHRIMLHLHQSQEPAPFQAPPGLVQRPVCALSGLRPTPACPTVVQEYFYPDDLQDYERQSDTFYQMTSVGANQQSPQYIVNLPDEYNEWLARQPQGNLAPGKLKILSPREGDLYVLYPTESDQDSNSAVQRLEFKVAGLKSESVEWWLNGEKLTTNSSNSFFWPLGPGDWTLEVKSGDISDRVTFKVQLAENPPTRRGFSIASP
;
A
#
# COMPACT_ATOMS: atom_id res chain seq x y z
N ALA A 1 35.94 -52.86 -35.95
CA ALA A 1 35.47 -52.50 -34.61
C ALA A 1 34.24 -51.61 -34.76
N LYS A 2 33.26 -51.78 -33.87
CA LYS A 2 31.90 -51.23 -33.92
C LYS A 2 31.84 -49.71 -34.07
N GLY A 3 30.80 -49.23 -34.74
CA GLY A 3 30.47 -47.81 -34.85
C GLY A 3 29.82 -47.26 -33.58
N GLU A 4 29.91 -45.95 -33.43
CA GLU A 4 29.09 -45.15 -32.53
C GLU A 4 28.37 -44.09 -33.36
N GLN A 5 27.04 -44.20 -33.39
CA GLN A 5 26.16 -43.12 -33.83
C GLN A 5 26.07 -42.05 -32.74
N PRO A 6 25.90 -40.76 -33.09
CA PRO A 6 25.64 -39.73 -32.12
C PRO A 6 24.30 -39.96 -31.41
N ASN A 7 24.33 -39.90 -30.09
CA ASN A 7 23.18 -40.07 -29.20
C ASN A 7 22.00 -39.16 -29.60
N ASN A 8 20.93 -39.78 -30.10
CA ASN A 8 19.61 -39.17 -30.15
C ASN A 8 19.09 -38.99 -28.71
N LEU A 9 19.29 -37.81 -28.13
CA LEU A 9 18.57 -37.38 -26.95
C LEU A 9 17.09 -37.24 -27.32
N LYS A 10 16.32 -38.30 -27.07
CA LYS A 10 14.85 -38.21 -27.07
C LYS A 10 14.46 -37.33 -25.90
N HIS A 11 14.04 -36.10 -26.18
CA HIS A 11 13.28 -35.31 -25.21
C HIS A 11 11.98 -36.07 -24.93
N SER A 12 11.95 -36.80 -23.81
CA SER A 12 10.71 -37.32 -23.26
C SER A 12 9.85 -36.11 -22.92
N ASN A 13 8.69 -35.98 -23.58
CA ASN A 13 7.64 -35.06 -23.16
C ASN A 13 7.30 -35.40 -21.69
N LEU A 14 7.86 -34.61 -20.77
CA LEU A 14 7.44 -34.62 -19.38
C LEU A 14 5.95 -34.30 -19.42
N LYS A 15 5.12 -35.24 -18.96
CA LYS A 15 3.72 -34.95 -18.69
C LYS A 15 3.71 -33.92 -17.58
N HIS A 16 3.59 -32.65 -17.95
CA HIS A 16 3.33 -31.59 -17.00
C HIS A 16 1.96 -31.91 -16.39
N SER A 17 1.94 -32.30 -15.11
CA SER A 17 0.73 -32.19 -14.31
C SER A 17 0.25 -30.74 -14.45
N ASN A 18 -0.98 -30.53 -14.88
CA ASN A 18 -1.61 -29.20 -14.86
C ASN A 18 -1.75 -28.79 -13.40
N LEU A 19 -0.70 -28.18 -12.85
CA LEU A 19 -0.73 -27.56 -11.55
C LEU A 19 -1.54 -26.27 -11.71
N GLU A 20 -2.80 -26.31 -11.35
CA GLU A 20 -3.62 -25.10 -11.25
C GLU A 20 -3.25 -24.38 -9.95
N LEU A 21 -2.46 -23.31 -10.07
CA LEU A 21 -2.03 -22.48 -8.93
C LEU A 21 -3.20 -21.66 -8.32
N SER A 22 -4.22 -21.35 -9.13
CA SER A 22 -5.43 -20.62 -8.73
C SER A 22 -6.52 -20.77 -9.79
N THR A 23 -7.71 -20.26 -9.50
CA THR A 23 -8.88 -20.33 -10.39
C THR A 23 -8.77 -19.38 -11.59
N LEU A 24 -9.48 -19.69 -12.67
CA LEU A 24 -9.59 -18.81 -13.84
C LEU A 24 -10.15 -17.42 -13.46
N SER A 25 -11.13 -17.38 -12.56
CA SER A 25 -11.71 -16.15 -12.03
C SER A 25 -10.67 -15.26 -11.36
N THR A 26 -9.82 -15.85 -10.51
CA THR A 26 -8.74 -15.12 -9.83
C THR A 26 -7.71 -14.57 -10.82
N TRP A 27 -7.26 -15.38 -11.79
CA TRP A 27 -6.29 -14.90 -12.79
C TRP A 27 -6.86 -13.83 -13.71
N ALA A 28 -8.13 -13.95 -14.08
CA ALA A 28 -8.81 -12.93 -14.87
C ALA A 28 -8.98 -11.62 -14.08
N LEU A 29 -9.26 -11.69 -12.77
CA LEU A 29 -9.32 -10.50 -11.90
C LEU A 29 -7.94 -9.83 -11.77
N ILE A 30 -6.87 -10.60 -11.58
CA ILE A 30 -5.51 -10.05 -11.58
C ILE A 30 -5.18 -9.40 -12.93
N THR A 31 -5.60 -10.03 -14.03
CA THR A 31 -5.40 -9.49 -15.38
C THR A 31 -6.14 -8.18 -15.56
N ASP A 32 -7.39 -8.10 -15.10
CA ASP A 32 -8.21 -6.88 -15.12
C ASP A 32 -7.49 -5.73 -14.41
N ILE A 33 -7.09 -5.94 -13.15
CA ILE A 33 -6.31 -4.98 -12.33
C ILE A 33 -5.03 -4.52 -13.04
N LEU A 34 -4.25 -5.46 -13.58
CA LEU A 34 -2.97 -5.15 -14.23
C LEU A 34 -3.14 -4.50 -15.61
N SER A 35 -4.31 -4.65 -16.23
CA SER A 35 -4.60 -4.09 -17.56
C SER A 35 -5.16 -2.67 -17.49
N ASP A 36 -5.73 -2.25 -16.35
CA ASP A 36 -6.38 -0.95 -16.21
C ASP A 36 -5.38 0.24 -16.28
N PRO A 37 -5.46 1.11 -17.31
CA PRO A 37 -4.66 2.32 -17.41
C PRO A 37 -5.04 3.39 -16.38
N GLN A 38 -6.30 3.46 -15.95
CA GLN A 38 -6.77 4.45 -14.99
C GLN A 38 -6.24 4.15 -13.59
N ALA A 39 -6.28 2.89 -13.14
CA ALA A 39 -5.70 2.46 -11.87
C ALA A 39 -4.23 2.87 -11.69
N ARG A 40 -3.45 2.91 -12.79
CA ARG A 40 -2.03 3.27 -12.77
C ARG A 40 -1.74 4.74 -13.11
N ALA A 41 -2.74 5.50 -13.55
CA ALA A 41 -2.58 6.87 -14.02
C ALA A 41 -2.09 7.83 -12.93
N GLN A 42 -2.50 7.63 -11.67
CA GLN A 42 -2.02 8.44 -10.55
C GLN A 42 -0.49 8.31 -10.35
N GLY A 43 0.08 7.12 -10.61
CA GLY A 43 1.50 6.87 -10.45
C GLY A 43 2.35 7.24 -11.66
N PHE A 44 1.82 7.10 -12.88
CA PHE A 44 2.61 7.20 -14.12
C PHE A 44 2.08 8.22 -15.14
N GLY A 45 0.95 8.87 -14.86
CA GLY A 45 0.23 9.72 -15.80
C GLY A 45 -0.72 8.93 -16.71
N VAL A 46 -1.70 9.65 -17.27
CA VAL A 46 -2.75 9.07 -18.14
C VAL A 46 -2.22 8.54 -19.47
N ASP A 47 -1.07 9.05 -19.93
CA ASP A 47 -0.41 8.66 -21.19
C ASP A 47 1.01 8.18 -20.94
N SER A 48 1.16 7.23 -20.02
CA SER A 48 2.47 6.67 -19.66
C SER A 48 3.01 5.74 -20.75
N VAL A 49 4.33 5.50 -20.74
CA VAL A 49 5.00 4.49 -21.60
C VAL A 49 4.47 3.06 -21.40
N LEU A 50 3.70 2.80 -20.35
CA LEU A 50 3.06 1.51 -20.11
C LEU A 50 1.80 1.31 -20.96
N ASN A 51 1.27 2.39 -21.55
CA ASN A 51 0.10 2.32 -22.42
C ASN A 51 0.52 1.84 -23.82
N LEU A 52 -0.30 0.96 -24.38
CA LEU A 52 -0.15 0.42 -25.73
C LEU A 52 -1.47 0.65 -26.48
N PRO A 53 -1.45 0.65 -27.83
CA PRO A 53 -2.66 0.81 -28.64
C PRO A 53 -3.62 -0.40 -28.54
N PHE A 54 -3.23 -1.45 -27.82
CA PHE A 54 -4.00 -2.67 -27.61
C PHE A 54 -3.93 -3.13 -26.14
N PRO A 55 -4.85 -4.01 -25.70
CA PRO A 55 -4.88 -4.49 -24.31
C PRO A 55 -3.60 -5.22 -23.91
N ALA A 56 -3.00 -4.78 -22.81
CA ALA A 56 -1.87 -5.43 -22.15
C ALA A 56 -1.98 -5.27 -20.64
N ALA A 57 -1.65 -6.32 -19.90
CA ALA A 57 -1.51 -6.30 -18.46
C ALA A 57 -0.03 -6.08 -18.11
N VAL A 58 0.28 -5.17 -17.19
CA VAL A 58 1.67 -4.77 -16.93
C VAL A 58 1.92 -4.39 -15.48
N LYS A 59 3.10 -4.76 -14.99
CA LYS A 59 3.59 -4.38 -13.66
C LYS A 59 5.05 -3.94 -13.73
N THR A 60 5.33 -2.82 -13.08
CA THR A 60 6.68 -2.31 -12.85
C THR A 60 7.22 -2.72 -11.48
N GLY A 61 8.54 -2.81 -11.37
CA GLY A 61 9.26 -3.04 -10.11
C GLY A 61 10.53 -2.17 -10.05
N THR A 62 10.85 -1.64 -8.88
CA THR A 62 12.10 -0.90 -8.62
C THR A 62 12.64 -1.39 -7.28
N SER A 63 13.89 -1.85 -7.24
CA SER A 63 14.53 -2.25 -5.98
C SER A 63 14.84 -1.03 -5.11
N SER A 64 15.13 -1.26 -3.84
CA SER A 64 15.74 -0.23 -2.98
C SER A 64 17.02 0.33 -3.61
N ASN A 65 17.27 1.62 -3.40
CA ASN A 65 18.43 2.35 -3.92
C ASN A 65 18.61 2.28 -5.45
N PHE A 66 17.54 2.05 -6.22
CA PHE A 66 17.57 2.09 -7.69
C PHE A 66 18.61 1.16 -8.36
N ARG A 67 18.92 0.01 -7.76
CA ARG A 67 19.84 -0.98 -8.34
C ARG A 67 19.24 -1.71 -9.54
N ASP A 68 17.97 -2.06 -9.43
CA ASP A 68 17.23 -2.85 -10.40
C ASP A 68 15.91 -2.19 -10.76
N THR A 69 15.60 -2.22 -12.04
CA THR A 69 14.28 -1.88 -12.57
C THR A 69 13.75 -3.03 -13.40
N TRP A 70 12.47 -3.34 -13.21
CA TRP A 70 11.75 -4.39 -13.92
C TRP A 70 10.48 -3.83 -14.54
N THR A 71 10.16 -4.31 -15.75
CA THR A 71 8.81 -4.21 -16.31
C THR A 71 8.45 -5.56 -16.89
N VAL A 72 7.40 -6.15 -16.34
CA VAL A 72 6.85 -7.43 -16.78
C VAL A 72 5.41 -7.20 -17.20
N GLY A 73 5.06 -7.63 -18.41
CA GLY A 73 3.71 -7.51 -18.91
C GLY A 73 3.39 -8.54 -19.96
N PHE A 74 2.11 -8.73 -20.23
CA PHE A 74 1.63 -9.75 -21.13
C PHE A 74 0.39 -9.31 -21.91
N THR A 75 0.22 -9.95 -23.06
CA THR A 75 -1.02 -10.01 -23.84
C THR A 75 -1.49 -11.47 -23.86
N LYS A 76 -2.57 -11.80 -24.58
CA LYS A 76 -2.95 -13.20 -24.79
C LYS A 76 -1.93 -14.03 -25.58
N ASN A 77 -1.02 -13.37 -26.30
CA ASN A 77 -0.08 -14.02 -27.21
C ASN A 77 1.33 -14.08 -26.64
N TYR A 78 1.75 -13.05 -25.89
CA TYR A 78 3.13 -12.90 -25.46
C TYR A 78 3.24 -12.47 -24.00
N THR A 79 4.28 -12.94 -23.33
CA THR A 79 4.76 -12.43 -22.04
C THR A 79 6.17 -11.87 -22.25
N VAL A 80 6.39 -10.63 -21.83
CA VAL A 80 7.68 -9.95 -21.95
C VAL A 80 8.10 -9.47 -20.56
N ALA A 81 9.30 -9.85 -20.15
CA ALA A 81 9.97 -9.34 -18.96
C ALA A 81 11.23 -8.59 -19.39
N THR A 82 11.39 -7.36 -18.90
CA THR A 82 12.56 -6.53 -19.13
C THR A 82 13.16 -6.12 -17.80
N TRP A 83 14.49 -6.17 -17.75
CA TRP A 83 15.29 -5.73 -16.63
C TRP A 83 16.33 -4.74 -17.10
N VAL A 84 16.55 -3.70 -16.29
CA VAL A 84 17.66 -2.76 -16.45
C VAL A 84 18.30 -2.54 -15.09
N GLY A 85 19.62 -2.70 -15.03
CA GLY A 85 20.45 -2.54 -13.85
C GLY A 85 21.92 -2.61 -14.22
N ASN A 86 22.80 -2.21 -13.29
CA ASN A 86 24.23 -2.39 -13.47
C ASN A 86 24.60 -3.85 -13.15
N PHE A 87 25.35 -4.53 -14.02
CA PHE A 87 25.75 -5.93 -13.79
C PHE A 87 26.62 -6.13 -12.54
N ASN A 88 27.31 -5.09 -12.08
CA ASN A 88 28.08 -5.10 -10.84
C ASN A 88 27.21 -4.84 -9.58
N GLY A 89 25.91 -4.61 -9.75
CA GLY A 89 24.94 -4.36 -8.68
C GLY A 89 24.98 -2.95 -8.10
N GLU A 90 25.78 -2.02 -8.65
CA GLU A 90 25.82 -0.64 -8.18
C GLU A 90 24.49 0.10 -8.46
N PRO A 91 24.06 1.03 -7.60
CA PRO A 91 22.90 1.89 -7.85
C PRO A 91 22.96 2.58 -9.22
N MET A 92 21.81 2.67 -9.90
CA MET A 92 21.66 3.57 -11.05
C MET A 92 21.27 4.97 -10.58
N GLU A 93 21.55 6.00 -11.38
CA GLU A 93 21.22 7.40 -11.06
C GLU A 93 19.72 7.68 -11.21
N GLN A 94 18.95 7.48 -10.13
CA GLN A 94 17.53 7.82 -10.01
C GLN A 94 16.61 7.20 -11.09
N VAL A 95 16.96 6.02 -11.61
CA VAL A 95 16.16 5.33 -12.62
C VAL A 95 15.07 4.49 -11.96
N SER A 96 13.80 4.91 -12.10
CA SER A 96 12.64 4.11 -11.66
C SER A 96 12.22 3.10 -12.73
N GLY A 97 11.37 2.14 -12.36
CA GLY A 97 10.84 1.09 -13.24
C GLY A 97 10.29 1.60 -14.57
N VAL A 98 9.56 2.71 -14.53
CA VAL A 98 8.92 3.34 -15.71
C VAL A 98 9.91 4.09 -16.61
N ILE A 99 11.07 4.48 -16.08
CA ILE A 99 12.12 5.19 -16.81
C ILE A 99 13.12 4.18 -17.41
N GLY A 100 13.48 3.14 -16.67
CA GLY A 100 14.51 2.16 -17.06
C GLY A 100 13.96 1.05 -17.96
N ALA A 101 13.26 0.09 -17.35
CA ALA A 101 12.83 -1.13 -18.04
C ALA A 101 11.61 -0.94 -18.96
N ALA A 102 10.66 -0.07 -18.59
CA ALA A 102 9.39 0.05 -19.32
C ALA A 102 9.51 0.47 -20.80
N PRO A 103 10.41 1.38 -21.20
CA PRO A 103 10.59 1.72 -22.62
C PRO A 103 11.05 0.53 -23.49
N LEU A 104 11.85 -0.39 -22.93
CA LEU A 104 12.24 -1.61 -23.63
C LEU A 104 11.03 -2.54 -23.80
N TRP A 105 10.27 -2.75 -22.73
CA TRP A 105 9.06 -3.56 -22.76
C TRP A 105 8.06 -3.05 -23.79
N HIS A 106 7.81 -1.73 -23.81
CA HIS A 106 6.88 -1.10 -24.74
C HIS A 106 7.28 -1.34 -26.21
N ARG A 107 8.56 -1.10 -26.54
CA ARG A 107 9.07 -1.30 -27.90
C ARG A 107 8.99 -2.76 -28.34
N ILE A 108 9.29 -3.70 -27.44
CA ILE A 108 9.18 -5.14 -27.73
C ILE A 108 7.71 -5.51 -27.98
N MET A 109 6.78 -5.06 -27.15
CA MET A 109 5.35 -5.34 -27.32
C MET A 109 4.81 -4.78 -28.64
N LEU A 110 5.14 -3.53 -29.00
CA LEU A 110 4.77 -2.95 -30.29
C LEU A 110 5.34 -3.77 -31.47
N HIS A 111 6.59 -4.22 -31.37
CA HIS A 111 7.20 -5.03 -32.42
C HIS A 111 6.54 -6.40 -32.57
N LEU A 112 6.27 -7.09 -31.45
CA LEU A 112 5.62 -8.41 -31.44
C LEU A 112 4.19 -8.37 -32.00
N HIS A 113 3.51 -7.23 -31.86
CA HIS A 113 2.14 -7.01 -32.34
C HIS A 113 2.04 -6.13 -33.60
N GLN A 114 3.16 -5.89 -34.29
CA GLN A 114 3.18 -5.02 -35.48
C GLN A 114 2.29 -5.51 -36.64
N SER A 115 2.04 -6.82 -36.71
CA SER A 115 1.23 -7.43 -37.77
C SER A 115 -0.18 -7.82 -37.33
N GLN A 116 -0.41 -7.96 -36.02
CA GLN A 116 -1.68 -8.39 -35.47
C GLN A 116 -1.81 -7.95 -34.00
N GLU A 117 -2.87 -7.21 -33.71
CA GLU A 117 -3.24 -6.86 -32.33
C GLU A 117 -3.75 -8.08 -31.56
N PRO A 118 -3.47 -8.19 -30.25
CA PRO A 118 -3.99 -9.26 -29.41
C PRO A 118 -5.50 -9.12 -29.21
N ALA A 119 -6.18 -10.25 -29.02
CA ALA A 119 -7.58 -10.22 -28.60
C ALA A 119 -7.70 -9.65 -27.16
N PRO A 120 -8.82 -8.97 -26.83
CA PRO A 120 -9.03 -8.42 -25.49
C PRO A 120 -9.07 -9.52 -24.42
N PHE A 121 -8.74 -9.16 -23.17
CA PHE A 121 -8.89 -10.05 -22.03
C PHE A 121 -10.36 -10.40 -21.78
N GLN A 122 -10.60 -11.57 -21.19
CA GLN A 122 -11.94 -11.99 -20.80
C GLN A 122 -12.26 -11.42 -19.42
N ALA A 123 -13.51 -11.00 -19.23
CA ALA A 123 -14.01 -10.65 -17.91
C ALA A 123 -13.87 -11.85 -16.95
N PRO A 124 -13.64 -11.61 -15.64
CA PRO A 124 -13.53 -12.68 -14.66
C PRO A 124 -14.81 -13.53 -14.60
N PRO A 125 -14.75 -14.83 -14.94
CA PRO A 125 -15.94 -15.67 -14.98
C PRO A 125 -16.55 -15.82 -13.58
N GLY A 126 -17.88 -15.74 -13.51
CA GLY A 126 -18.62 -15.92 -12.26
C GLY A 126 -18.60 -14.72 -11.30
N LEU A 127 -17.82 -13.67 -11.58
CA LEU A 127 -17.87 -12.42 -10.83
C LEU A 127 -18.92 -11.49 -11.43
N VAL A 128 -19.42 -10.58 -10.60
CA VAL A 128 -20.39 -9.57 -11.01
C VAL A 128 -19.84 -8.18 -10.76
N GLN A 129 -20.14 -7.23 -11.66
CA GLN A 129 -19.73 -5.85 -11.44
C GLN A 129 -20.71 -5.12 -10.53
N ARG A 130 -20.17 -4.27 -9.66
CA ARG A 130 -20.92 -3.32 -8.84
C ARG A 130 -20.22 -1.97 -8.80
N PRO A 131 -20.98 -0.87 -8.72
CA PRO A 131 -20.40 0.45 -8.53
C PRO A 131 -19.79 0.57 -7.14
N VAL A 132 -18.58 1.14 -7.04
CA VAL A 132 -17.95 1.51 -5.77
C VAL A 132 -17.52 2.96 -5.79
N CYS A 133 -17.50 3.60 -4.62
CA CYS A 133 -16.91 4.92 -4.49
C CYS A 133 -15.38 4.79 -4.57
N ALA A 134 -14.73 5.50 -5.49
CA ALA A 134 -13.32 5.30 -5.81
C ALA A 134 -12.37 5.50 -4.61
N LEU A 135 -12.74 6.36 -3.66
CA LEU A 135 -11.93 6.63 -2.48
C LEU A 135 -12.11 5.59 -1.36
N SER A 136 -13.35 5.20 -1.06
CA SER A 136 -13.63 4.31 0.07
C SER A 136 -13.69 2.83 -0.30
N GLY A 137 -13.86 2.51 -1.59
CA GLY A 137 -14.08 1.14 -2.06
C GLY A 137 -15.45 0.56 -1.68
N LEU A 138 -16.33 1.35 -1.06
CA LEU A 138 -17.66 0.93 -0.60
C LEU A 138 -18.75 1.30 -1.60
N ARG A 139 -19.96 0.75 -1.41
CA ARG A 139 -21.13 1.07 -2.25
C ARG A 139 -21.39 2.58 -2.23
N PRO A 140 -21.45 3.27 -3.38
CA PRO A 140 -21.50 4.73 -3.41
C PRO A 140 -22.84 5.26 -2.91
N THR A 141 -22.79 6.44 -2.30
CA THR A 141 -23.95 7.27 -1.99
C THR A 141 -24.04 8.43 -3.00
N PRO A 142 -25.14 9.20 -3.03
CA PRO A 142 -25.21 10.42 -3.84
C PRO A 142 -24.11 11.46 -3.54
N ALA A 143 -23.42 11.33 -2.40
CA ALA A 143 -22.31 12.21 -2.03
C ALA A 143 -20.97 11.82 -2.69
N CYS A 144 -20.85 10.60 -3.22
CA CYS A 144 -19.60 10.15 -3.82
C CYS A 144 -19.39 10.81 -5.20
N PRO A 145 -18.32 11.59 -5.41
CA PRO A 145 -18.08 12.33 -6.65
C PRO A 145 -17.51 11.46 -7.78
N THR A 146 -16.96 10.29 -7.45
CA THR A 146 -16.29 9.43 -8.43
C THR A 146 -16.63 7.98 -8.15
N VAL A 147 -17.40 7.40 -9.06
CA VAL A 147 -17.86 6.02 -8.99
C VAL A 147 -17.14 5.21 -10.08
N VAL A 148 -16.57 4.08 -9.69
CA VAL A 148 -15.95 3.11 -10.60
C VAL A 148 -16.68 1.78 -10.52
N GLN A 149 -16.50 0.91 -11.52
CA GLN A 149 -17.07 -0.44 -11.52
C GLN A 149 -16.00 -1.43 -11.09
N GLU A 150 -16.31 -2.26 -10.09
CA GLU A 150 -15.42 -3.31 -9.60
C GLU A 150 -16.09 -4.66 -9.62
N TYR A 151 -15.30 -5.72 -9.72
CA TYR A 151 -15.77 -7.10 -9.73
C TYR A 151 -15.87 -7.67 -8.30
N PHE A 152 -16.99 -8.32 -8.00
CA PHE A 152 -17.27 -8.97 -6.73
C PHE A 152 -17.56 -10.45 -6.93
N TYR A 153 -17.15 -11.28 -5.96
CA TYR A 153 -17.69 -12.63 -5.87
C TYR A 153 -19.16 -12.55 -5.46
N PRO A 154 -20.03 -13.46 -5.97
CA PRO A 154 -21.43 -13.50 -5.58
C PRO A 154 -21.66 -13.55 -4.07
N ASP A 155 -20.77 -14.23 -3.34
CA ASP A 155 -20.84 -14.38 -1.88
C ASP A 155 -20.60 -13.06 -1.13
N ASP A 156 -19.82 -12.13 -1.71
CA ASP A 156 -19.51 -10.83 -1.11
C ASP A 156 -20.62 -9.79 -1.32
N LEU A 157 -21.63 -10.10 -2.14
CA LEU A 157 -22.69 -9.15 -2.49
C LEU A 157 -23.53 -8.73 -1.30
N GLN A 158 -23.75 -9.61 -0.32
CA GLN A 158 -24.52 -9.24 0.86
C GLN A 158 -23.82 -8.16 1.68
N ASP A 159 -22.50 -8.25 1.81
CA ASP A 159 -21.72 -7.28 2.57
C ASP A 159 -21.58 -5.96 1.81
N TYR A 160 -21.42 -6.02 0.49
CA TYR A 160 -21.50 -4.85 -0.39
C TYR A 160 -22.82 -4.08 -0.21
N GLU A 161 -23.98 -4.76 -0.17
CA GLU A 161 -25.27 -4.06 -0.03
C GLU A 161 -25.44 -3.40 1.35
N ARG A 162 -24.87 -4.01 2.41
CA ARG A 162 -24.92 -3.51 3.79
C ARG A 162 -24.03 -2.30 4.02
N GLN A 163 -22.92 -2.18 3.30
CA GLN A 163 -21.89 -1.17 3.56
C GLN A 163 -21.88 -0.09 2.48
N SER A 164 -22.43 1.08 2.81
CA SER A 164 -22.35 2.27 1.96
C SER A 164 -21.17 3.16 2.33
N ASP A 165 -20.67 3.91 1.35
CA ASP A 165 -19.64 4.93 1.52
C ASP A 165 -19.95 5.87 2.69
N THR A 166 -19.02 5.94 3.64
CA THR A 166 -19.06 6.85 4.80
C THR A 166 -18.02 7.96 4.71
N PHE A 167 -17.17 7.95 3.67
CA PHE A 167 -16.10 8.94 3.53
C PHE A 167 -16.67 10.25 3.01
N TYR A 168 -17.50 10.22 1.96
CA TYR A 168 -18.14 11.44 1.48
C TYR A 168 -19.46 11.69 2.20
N GLN A 169 -19.58 12.88 2.79
CA GLN A 169 -20.80 13.34 3.44
C GLN A 169 -21.26 14.64 2.81
N MET A 170 -22.53 14.70 2.40
CA MET A 170 -23.15 15.94 1.95
C MET A 170 -23.52 16.78 3.16
N THR A 171 -23.02 18.01 3.21
CA THR A 171 -23.46 18.99 4.23
C THR A 171 -24.69 19.74 3.73
N SER A 172 -25.64 19.98 4.64
CA SER A 172 -26.86 20.69 4.31
C SER A 172 -26.54 22.11 3.85
N VAL A 173 -26.99 22.41 2.63
CA VAL A 173 -26.90 23.71 1.98
C VAL A 173 -27.76 24.71 2.76
N GLY A 174 -27.16 25.72 3.37
CA GLY A 174 -27.91 26.88 3.87
C GLY A 174 -28.66 27.54 2.71
N ALA A 175 -29.83 28.13 2.95
CA ALA A 175 -30.78 28.61 1.94
C ALA A 175 -30.21 29.55 0.82
N ASN A 176 -28.95 29.98 0.92
CA ASN A 176 -28.26 30.90 0.01
C ASN A 176 -27.03 30.30 -0.70
N GLN A 177 -26.77 28.98 -0.67
CA GLN A 177 -25.62 28.39 -1.37
C GLN A 177 -26.04 27.60 -2.63
N GLN A 178 -25.45 27.93 -3.78
CA GLN A 178 -25.82 27.37 -5.10
C GLN A 178 -25.27 25.97 -5.40
N SER A 179 -24.52 25.33 -4.49
CA SER A 179 -23.99 23.98 -4.73
C SER A 179 -23.83 23.20 -3.42
N PRO A 180 -24.16 21.89 -3.42
CA PRO A 180 -23.89 21.02 -2.28
C PRO A 180 -22.40 21.01 -1.94
N GLN A 181 -22.09 21.18 -0.66
CA GLN A 181 -20.74 21.08 -0.13
C GLN A 181 -20.52 19.65 0.39
N TYR A 182 -19.44 19.01 -0.06
CA TYR A 182 -19.07 17.66 0.37
C TYR A 182 -17.92 17.75 1.37
N ILE A 183 -18.03 17.04 2.48
CA ILE A 183 -16.95 16.82 3.43
C ILE A 183 -16.41 15.41 3.22
N VAL A 184 -15.09 15.27 3.20
CA VAL A 184 -14.40 13.97 3.23
C VAL A 184 -14.03 13.67 4.68
N ASN A 185 -14.66 12.66 5.26
CA ASN A 185 -14.38 12.14 6.59
C ASN A 185 -13.57 10.85 6.47
N LEU A 186 -12.24 10.97 6.52
CA LEU A 186 -11.36 9.81 6.47
C LEU A 186 -11.33 9.09 7.83
N PRO A 187 -11.21 7.75 7.83
CA PRO A 187 -10.99 6.95 9.04
C PRO A 187 -9.74 7.37 9.85
N ASP A 188 -9.71 6.96 11.13
CA ASP A 188 -8.66 7.37 12.08
C ASP A 188 -7.24 6.96 11.64
N GLU A 189 -7.13 5.91 10.81
CA GLU A 189 -5.87 5.43 10.25
C GLU A 189 -5.17 6.49 9.37
N TYR A 190 -5.92 7.45 8.83
CA TYR A 190 -5.41 8.55 8.01
C TYR A 190 -5.02 9.79 8.81
N ASN A 191 -5.28 9.84 10.13
CA ASN A 191 -4.98 11.01 10.95
C ASN A 191 -3.50 11.41 10.89
N GLU A 192 -2.60 10.44 10.80
CA GLU A 192 -1.16 10.69 10.62
C GLU A 192 -0.82 11.43 9.34
N TRP A 193 -1.44 11.02 8.24
CA TRP A 193 -1.24 11.64 6.94
C TRP A 193 -1.91 13.02 6.91
N LEU A 194 -3.13 13.14 7.46
CA LEU A 194 -3.88 14.39 7.55
C LEU A 194 -3.12 15.47 8.34
N ALA A 195 -2.53 15.11 9.47
CA ALA A 195 -1.74 16.02 10.31
C ALA A 195 -0.53 16.62 9.58
N ARG A 196 0.00 15.92 8.57
CA ARG A 196 1.13 16.35 7.75
C ARG A 196 0.70 17.22 6.55
N GLN A 197 -0.60 17.31 6.26
CA GLN A 197 -1.08 18.09 5.11
C GLN A 197 -1.05 19.60 5.40
N PRO A 198 -0.78 20.45 4.38
CA PRO A 198 -0.78 21.91 4.53
C PRO A 198 -2.12 22.46 5.04
N GLN A 199 -3.22 21.80 4.68
CA GLN A 199 -4.60 22.07 5.12
C GLN A 199 -5.21 20.89 5.89
N GLY A 200 -4.43 20.26 6.77
CA GLY A 200 -4.94 19.21 7.66
C GLY A 200 -5.96 19.77 8.64
N ASN A 201 -7.22 19.91 8.21
CA ASN A 201 -8.34 19.93 9.13
C ASN A 201 -8.46 18.51 9.67
N LEU A 202 -7.75 18.20 10.76
CA LEU A 202 -8.27 17.24 11.74
C LEU A 202 -9.74 17.62 11.96
N ALA A 203 -10.63 16.64 12.15
CA ALA A 203 -12.03 16.94 12.49
C ALA A 203 -12.05 18.11 13.50
N PRO A 204 -12.70 19.25 13.18
CA PRO A 204 -12.42 20.53 13.84
C PRO A 204 -12.47 20.40 15.36
N GLY A 205 -11.38 20.83 16.03
CA GLY A 205 -11.28 20.86 17.49
C GLY A 205 -10.81 19.56 18.16
N LYS A 206 -10.15 18.63 17.46
CA LYS A 206 -9.64 17.39 18.09
C LYS A 206 -8.11 17.33 18.15
N LEU A 207 -7.60 17.22 19.36
CA LEU A 207 -6.29 16.67 19.68
C LEU A 207 -6.38 15.14 19.49
N LYS A 208 -5.39 14.51 18.84
CA LYS A 208 -5.42 13.07 18.57
C LYS A 208 -4.03 12.44 18.68
N ILE A 209 -3.89 11.41 19.50
CA ILE A 209 -2.69 10.57 19.57
C ILE A 209 -2.63 9.74 18.27
N LEU A 210 -1.51 9.88 17.57
CA LEU A 210 -1.22 9.21 16.32
C LEU A 210 -0.47 7.89 16.52
N SER A 211 0.40 7.87 17.54
CA SER A 211 1.18 6.71 17.94
C SER A 211 1.42 6.80 19.45
N PRO A 212 1.22 5.71 20.21
CA PRO A 212 0.59 4.44 19.81
C PRO A 212 -0.90 4.59 19.49
N ARG A 213 -1.49 3.60 18.80
CA ARG A 213 -2.93 3.51 18.57
C ARG A 213 -3.60 2.67 19.65
N GLU A 214 -4.91 2.83 19.80
CA GLU A 214 -5.71 2.04 20.75
C GLU A 214 -5.55 0.54 20.48
N GLY A 215 -5.11 -0.20 21.49
CA GLY A 215 -4.91 -1.64 21.44
C GLY A 215 -3.60 -2.11 20.81
N ASP A 216 -2.69 -1.21 20.41
CA ASP A 216 -1.41 -1.60 19.81
C ASP A 216 -0.61 -2.53 20.74
N LEU A 217 0.01 -3.55 20.13
CA LEU A 217 0.93 -4.48 20.79
C LEU A 217 2.35 -4.29 20.25
N TYR A 218 3.26 -3.89 21.12
CA TYR A 218 4.68 -3.79 20.84
C TYR A 218 5.43 -4.97 21.44
N VAL A 219 6.45 -5.44 20.73
CA VAL A 219 7.31 -6.53 21.17
C VAL A 219 8.70 -5.97 21.46
N LEU A 220 9.11 -6.02 22.72
CA LEU A 220 10.42 -5.61 23.21
C LEU A 220 11.37 -6.81 23.20
N TYR A 221 12.45 -6.72 22.44
CA TYR A 221 13.48 -7.74 22.44
C TYR A 221 14.47 -7.51 23.58
N PRO A 222 14.72 -8.49 24.47
CA PRO A 222 15.80 -8.37 25.45
C PRO A 222 17.13 -8.18 24.70
N THR A 223 17.88 -7.12 25.03
CA THR A 223 19.25 -7.00 24.54
C THR A 223 20.16 -7.82 25.45
N GLU A 224 20.89 -8.78 24.89
CA GLU A 224 21.87 -9.54 25.66
C GLU A 224 23.05 -8.62 26.04
N SER A 225 23.20 -8.40 27.33
CA SER A 225 24.37 -7.84 28.02
C SER A 225 24.71 -6.36 27.79
N ASP A 226 24.82 -5.65 28.90
CA ASP A 226 25.38 -4.30 29.10
C ASP A 226 26.90 -4.19 28.75
N GLN A 227 27.43 -5.03 27.86
CA GLN A 227 28.86 -4.98 27.47
C GLN A 227 29.13 -4.22 26.18
N ASP A 228 28.13 -4.04 25.32
CA ASP A 228 28.21 -3.09 24.21
C ASP A 228 27.36 -1.86 24.53
N SER A 229 28.02 -0.74 24.79
CA SER A 229 27.39 0.58 25.00
C SER A 229 26.61 1.13 23.78
N ASN A 230 26.40 0.29 22.76
CA ASN A 230 25.66 0.57 21.53
C ASN A 230 24.36 -0.25 21.40
N SER A 231 23.94 -1.00 22.43
CA SER A 231 22.61 -1.60 22.49
C SER A 231 21.56 -0.48 22.37
N ALA A 232 21.01 -0.31 21.17
CA ALA A 232 20.05 0.74 20.87
C ALA A 232 18.83 0.56 21.81
N VAL A 233 18.67 1.50 22.74
CA VAL A 233 17.46 1.58 23.56
C VAL A 233 16.27 1.54 22.61
N GLN A 234 15.46 0.48 22.68
CA GLN A 234 14.24 0.39 21.90
C GLN A 234 13.29 1.48 22.41
N ARG A 235 12.87 2.36 21.50
CA ARG A 235 12.02 3.51 21.80
C ARG A 235 10.78 3.49 20.94
N LEU A 236 9.69 3.99 21.51
CA LEU A 236 8.40 4.16 20.87
C LEU A 236 8.21 5.65 20.68
N GLU A 237 7.93 6.08 19.45
CA GLU A 237 7.55 7.47 19.23
C GLU A 237 6.12 7.68 19.73
N PHE A 238 5.96 8.55 20.72
CA PHE A 238 4.68 9.13 21.06
C PHE A 238 4.46 10.34 20.17
N LYS A 239 3.33 10.36 19.46
CA LYS A 239 3.06 11.36 18.44
C LYS A 239 1.63 11.83 18.53
N VAL A 240 1.42 13.13 18.40
CA VAL A 240 0.11 13.75 18.45
C VAL A 240 -0.10 14.65 17.24
N ALA A 241 -1.35 14.76 16.80
CA ALA A 241 -1.83 15.76 15.88
C ALA A 241 -2.79 16.69 16.62
N GLY A 242 -2.65 18.00 16.41
CA GLY A 242 -3.46 19.01 17.08
C GLY A 242 -3.26 20.41 16.50
N LEU A 243 -3.92 21.40 17.10
CA LEU A 243 -3.87 22.80 16.65
C LEU A 243 -2.44 23.35 16.75
N LYS A 244 -1.96 23.98 15.66
CA LYS A 244 -0.56 24.36 15.39
C LYS A 244 0.09 25.38 16.36
N SER A 245 -0.48 25.67 17.54
CA SER A 245 0.03 26.73 18.42
C SER A 245 -0.08 26.48 19.94
N GLU A 246 -0.44 25.29 20.41
CA GLU A 246 -0.55 25.02 21.87
C GLU A 246 0.49 24.02 22.37
N SER A 247 1.01 24.26 23.58
CA SER A 247 1.85 23.31 24.30
C SER A 247 0.99 22.18 24.83
N VAL A 248 1.27 20.94 24.43
CA VAL A 248 0.56 19.77 24.94
C VAL A 248 1.27 19.21 26.18
N GLU A 249 0.50 18.59 27.06
CA GLU A 249 0.99 17.84 28.21
C GLU A 249 0.79 16.35 27.99
N TRP A 250 1.83 15.57 28.24
CA TRP A 250 1.81 14.12 28.09
C TRP A 250 1.75 13.43 29.45
N TRP A 251 0.91 12.40 29.56
CA TRP A 251 0.68 11.64 30.77
C TRP A 251 0.73 10.14 30.44
N LEU A 252 1.45 9.36 31.24
CA LEU A 252 1.54 7.91 31.09
C LEU A 252 1.11 7.26 32.39
N ASN A 253 0.06 6.44 32.35
CA ASN A 253 -0.57 5.82 33.52
C ASN A 253 -0.92 6.81 34.66
N GLY A 254 -1.26 8.06 34.30
CA GLY A 254 -1.58 9.12 35.26
C GLY A 254 -0.37 9.89 35.80
N GLU A 255 0.84 9.60 35.35
CA GLU A 255 2.04 10.38 35.67
C GLU A 255 2.42 11.32 34.54
N LYS A 256 2.68 12.60 34.87
CA LYS A 256 3.06 13.61 33.87
C LYS A 256 4.49 13.38 33.39
N LEU A 257 4.67 13.30 32.07
CA LEU A 257 5.97 13.17 31.44
C LEU A 257 6.62 14.54 31.23
N THR A 258 7.91 14.65 31.56
CA THR A 258 8.73 15.83 31.25
C THR A 258 9.27 15.72 29.83
N THR A 259 8.76 16.54 28.91
CA THR A 259 9.23 16.59 27.52
C THR A 259 9.37 18.03 27.03
N ASN A 260 10.36 18.27 26.16
CA ASN A 260 10.59 19.54 25.49
C ASN A 260 9.90 19.62 24.12
N SER A 261 9.24 18.55 23.67
CA SER A 261 8.55 18.51 22.39
C SER A 261 7.06 18.77 22.57
N SER A 262 6.46 19.58 21.71
CA SER A 262 5.02 19.76 21.71
C SER A 262 4.27 18.67 20.93
N ASN A 263 4.88 18.02 19.92
CA ASN A 263 4.10 17.20 18.97
C ASN A 263 4.57 15.74 18.84
N SER A 264 5.83 15.43 19.14
CA SER A 264 6.29 14.04 19.23
C SER A 264 7.60 13.92 20.01
N PHE A 265 7.76 12.81 20.73
CA PHE A 265 9.03 12.42 21.34
C PHE A 265 9.15 10.90 21.43
N PHE A 266 10.39 10.44 21.58
CA PHE A 266 10.68 9.02 21.78
C PHE A 266 10.70 8.67 23.27
N TRP A 267 9.86 7.71 23.66
CA TRP A 267 9.80 7.13 25.00
C TRP A 267 10.50 5.76 25.03
N PRO A 268 11.35 5.46 26.03
CA PRO A 268 11.99 4.15 26.15
C PRO A 268 10.97 3.05 26.46
N LEU A 269 10.93 1.97 25.66
CA LEU A 269 9.98 0.88 25.89
C LEU A 269 10.27 0.17 27.21
N GLY A 270 9.23 -0.02 28.01
CA GLY A 270 9.19 -0.96 29.12
C GLY A 270 8.02 -1.95 28.95
N PRO A 271 8.17 -3.22 29.32
CA PRO A 271 7.08 -4.18 29.27
C PRO A 271 5.94 -3.76 30.21
N GLY A 272 4.69 -3.97 29.81
CA GLY A 272 3.52 -3.63 30.61
C GLY A 272 2.31 -3.19 29.79
N ASP A 273 1.23 -2.89 30.51
CA ASP A 273 0.03 -2.23 30.00
C ASP A 273 0.14 -0.73 30.26
N TRP A 274 -0.09 0.06 29.23
CA TRP A 274 0.14 1.50 29.24
C TRP A 274 -1.10 2.25 28.78
N THR A 275 -1.43 3.31 29.49
CA THR A 275 -2.38 4.35 29.10
C THR A 275 -1.59 5.60 28.79
N LEU A 276 -1.60 6.06 27.55
CA LEU A 276 -1.09 7.36 27.16
C LEU A 276 -2.23 8.35 27.06
N GLU A 277 -2.09 9.51 27.68
CA GLU A 277 -3.03 10.62 27.60
C GLU A 277 -2.28 11.90 27.21
N VAL A 278 -2.87 12.68 26.32
CA VAL A 278 -2.35 13.98 25.88
C VAL A 278 -3.41 15.05 26.12
N LYS A 279 -3.01 16.21 26.66
CA LYS A 279 -3.90 17.32 27.02
C LYS A 279 -3.42 18.62 26.42
N SER A 280 -4.34 19.45 25.92
CA SER A 280 -4.10 20.83 25.48
C SER A 280 -5.31 21.67 25.89
N GLY A 281 -5.16 22.49 26.94
CA GLY A 281 -6.29 23.20 27.56
C GLY A 281 -7.38 22.22 28.03
N ASP A 282 -8.61 22.41 27.54
CA ASP A 282 -9.78 21.57 27.88
C ASP A 282 -9.91 20.32 26.98
N ILE A 283 -9.04 20.17 25.97
CA ILE A 283 -9.11 19.07 25.01
C ILE A 283 -8.10 17.99 25.43
N SER A 284 -8.53 16.73 25.38
CA SER A 284 -7.67 15.58 25.66
C SER A 284 -7.94 14.43 24.71
N ASP A 285 -6.94 13.58 24.52
CA ASP A 285 -7.08 12.29 23.87
C ASP A 285 -6.31 11.22 24.66
N ARG A 286 -6.80 9.98 24.60
CA ARG A 286 -6.29 8.88 25.42
C ARG A 286 -6.30 7.60 24.61
N VAL A 287 -5.19 6.85 24.70
CA VAL A 287 -5.06 5.52 24.12
C VAL A 287 -4.49 4.52 25.13
N THR A 288 -4.86 3.25 24.98
CA THR A 288 -4.23 2.13 25.67
C THR A 288 -3.41 1.28 24.72
N PHE A 289 -2.26 0.76 25.17
CA PHE A 289 -1.38 -0.10 24.39
C PHE A 289 -0.60 -1.04 25.31
N LYS A 290 -0.02 -2.11 24.73
CA LYS A 290 0.70 -3.14 25.46
C LYS A 290 2.12 -3.30 24.92
N VAL A 291 3.07 -3.53 25.81
CA VAL A 291 4.44 -3.91 25.47
C VAL A 291 4.73 -5.29 26.09
N GLN A 292 5.07 -6.28 25.28
CA GLN A 292 5.44 -7.62 25.70
C GLN A 292 6.90 -7.92 25.41
N LEU A 293 7.53 -8.75 26.23
CA LEU A 293 8.85 -9.28 25.92
C LEU A 293 8.74 -10.34 24.82
N ALA A 294 9.63 -10.28 23.83
CA ALA A 294 9.74 -11.33 22.83
C ALA A 294 10.14 -12.66 23.50
N GLU A 295 9.39 -13.72 23.25
CA GLU A 295 9.74 -15.07 23.73
C GLU A 295 10.99 -15.63 23.03
N ASN A 296 11.29 -15.18 21.80
CA ASN A 296 12.47 -15.57 21.03
C ASN A 296 13.01 -14.39 20.20
N PRO A 297 14.33 -14.16 20.10
CA PRO A 297 14.90 -13.22 19.13
C PRO A 297 14.60 -13.67 17.69
N PRO A 298 14.38 -12.74 16.74
CA PRO A 298 13.99 -13.11 15.40
C PRO A 298 15.17 -13.76 14.68
N THR A 299 15.01 -15.03 14.28
CA THR A 299 16.05 -15.80 13.56
C THR A 299 16.27 -15.32 12.12
N ARG A 300 15.47 -14.36 11.64
CA ARG A 300 15.63 -13.70 10.34
C ARG A 300 15.51 -12.19 10.53
N ARG A 301 16.52 -11.46 10.06
CA ARG A 301 16.41 -10.01 9.81
C ARG A 301 15.37 -9.83 8.69
N GLY A 302 14.11 -9.61 9.06
CA GLY A 302 13.09 -9.14 8.15
C GLY A 302 13.42 -7.71 7.69
N PHE A 303 12.75 -7.26 6.64
CA PHE A 303 12.90 -5.91 6.13
C PHE A 303 12.54 -4.89 7.21
N SER A 304 13.53 -4.15 7.70
CA SER A 304 13.29 -2.94 8.49
C SER A 304 12.96 -1.81 7.53
N ILE A 305 11.80 -1.17 7.72
CA ILE A 305 11.56 0.17 7.19
C ILE A 305 12.42 1.10 8.04
N ALA A 306 13.64 1.38 7.58
CA ALA A 306 14.37 2.52 8.05
C ALA A 306 13.67 3.76 7.45
N SER A 307 13.00 4.53 8.31
CA SER A 307 12.67 5.92 7.95
C SER A 307 13.98 6.70 7.72
N PRO A 308 13.96 7.70 6.81
CA PRO A 308 15.14 8.44 6.38
C PRO A 308 15.91 9.15 7.50
#